data_AF-A0AAJ7RHZ4-F1
#
_entry.id   AF-A0AAJ7RHZ4-F1
#
_cell.length_a   1.000
_cell.length_b   1.000
_cell.length_c   1.000
_cell.angle_alpha   90.00
_cell.angle_beta   90.00
_cell.angle_gamma   90.00
#
_symmetry.space_group_name_H-M   'P 1'
#
loop_
_entity.id
_entity.type
_entity.pdbx_description
1 polymer ?
#
loop_
_entity_poly.entity_id
_entity_poly.type
_entity_poly.pdbx_seq_one_letter_code
_entity_poly.pdbx_strand_id
1 'polypeptide(L)'
;MMKRYQLREKILWFALISRVFVLIAQFILNLLCPDHDAGVFISPKDQFEIQERSIWDTLIHLFLGGLTRWDAQYFLHIAKYGYTYENTLAFFPLFPWTIRCLTKIFLVLLLPLGFSVQEDSVLLLTATLLNLVCFVGSACTLYDLSYKVLGDPVTAYKASVLFCINPASIFFTAAYTESMFTYLTFRSMLAYAEGTSWQWLSVSLSAIVRSNGLTNIGFLVYGWLQKTVDFIQASELTFLITSSRPISYQRRIQFVLFFGYHLVIRFMKIIGILILTSSPFLLIQVYNYLIFCVEEMPNFPKQVLDYGFDNGFLLPGSRDLLWCRYSIPMAYSHVQSRYLYEHKSELYTLGLKQAFIKSRYSMKIPLVYWYCAYIMSYQPEKLHKNMYTICEYPDNLISKWRVFFMTQEKYTTNDKLVLIYFIGYLLIGCFMYSNFLPWT
;
A
#
# COMPACT_ATOMS: atom_id res chain seq x y z
N MET A 1 10.95 39.07 1.10
CA MET A 1 11.29 38.00 0.13
C MET A 1 10.27 36.89 0.30
N MET A 2 9.49 36.54 -0.73
CA MET A 2 8.48 35.46 -0.61
C MET A 2 9.17 34.10 -0.43
N LYS A 3 8.69 33.28 0.52
CA LYS A 3 9.25 31.93 0.78
C LYS A 3 9.05 31.05 -0.47
N ARG A 4 10.15 30.48 -0.98
CA ARG A 4 10.11 29.46 -2.04
C ARG A 4 10.15 28.07 -1.41
N TYR A 5 9.25 27.19 -1.84
CA TYR A 5 9.19 25.80 -1.37
C TYR A 5 10.16 24.92 -2.17
N GLN A 6 10.80 23.97 -1.49
CA GLN A 6 11.55 22.92 -2.18
C GLN A 6 10.58 21.95 -2.88
N LEU A 7 11.02 21.27 -3.95
CA LEU A 7 10.17 20.34 -4.71
C LEU A 7 9.55 19.25 -3.83
N ARG A 8 10.33 18.70 -2.90
CA ARG A 8 9.88 17.69 -1.94
C ARG A 8 8.82 18.23 -0.97
N GLU A 9 9.01 19.43 -0.43
CA GLU A 9 8.01 20.10 0.41
C GLU A 9 6.72 20.37 -0.36
N LYS A 10 6.85 20.72 -1.64
CA LYS A 10 5.73 20.96 -2.52
C LYS A 10 4.93 19.69 -2.80
N ILE A 11 5.60 18.56 -3.02
CA ILE A 11 4.95 17.24 -3.14
C ILE A 11 4.19 16.91 -1.86
N LEU A 12 4.79 17.15 -0.68
CA LEU A 12 4.12 16.92 0.61
C LEU A 12 2.81 17.72 0.71
N TRP A 13 2.87 19.02 0.43
CA TRP A 13 1.66 19.87 0.47
C TRP A 13 0.63 19.46 -0.58
N PHE A 14 1.06 19.17 -1.80
CA PHE A 14 0.15 18.74 -2.87
C PHE A 14 -0.50 17.39 -2.55
N ALA A 15 0.23 16.45 -1.95
CA ALA A 15 -0.31 15.17 -1.49
C ALA A 15 -1.41 15.40 -0.42
N LEU A 16 -1.16 16.25 0.59
CA LEU A 16 -2.17 16.60 1.60
C LEU A 16 -3.42 17.21 0.97
N ILE A 17 -3.26 18.18 0.08
CA ILE A 17 -4.38 18.88 -0.57
C ILE A 17 -5.17 17.92 -1.46
N SER A 18 -4.49 17.03 -2.19
CA SER A 18 -5.15 16.01 -3.00
C SER A 18 -6.04 15.08 -2.15
N ARG A 19 -5.62 14.76 -0.91
CA ARG A 19 -6.43 13.94 0.00
C ARG A 19 -7.61 14.72 0.55
N VAL A 20 -7.44 15.99 0.89
CA VAL A 20 -8.56 16.86 1.28
C VAL A 20 -9.58 16.94 0.14
N PHE A 21 -9.14 17.05 -1.11
CA PHE A 21 -10.03 17.02 -2.27
C PHE A 21 -10.80 15.70 -2.37
N VAL A 22 -10.15 14.55 -2.22
CA VAL A 22 -10.81 13.24 -2.22
C VAL A 22 -11.82 13.12 -1.08
N LEU A 23 -11.48 13.61 0.12
CA LEU A 23 -12.38 13.63 1.28
C LEU A 23 -13.61 14.50 1.05
N ILE A 24 -13.47 15.65 0.39
CA ILE A 24 -14.61 16.50 0.03
C ILE A 24 -15.45 15.85 -1.08
N ALA A 25 -14.80 15.29 -2.10
CA ALA A 25 -15.48 14.66 -3.22
C ALA A 25 -16.32 13.45 -2.75
N GLN A 26 -15.73 12.54 -1.97
CA GLN A 26 -16.46 11.40 -1.42
C GLN A 26 -17.60 11.84 -0.49
N PHE A 27 -17.41 12.90 0.30
CA PHE A 27 -18.44 13.42 1.20
C PHE A 27 -19.65 13.92 0.41
N ILE A 28 -19.41 14.77 -0.59
CA ILE A 28 -20.48 15.30 -1.46
C ILE A 28 -21.18 14.15 -2.20
N LEU A 29 -20.42 13.24 -2.81
CA LEU A 29 -20.98 12.15 -3.62
C LEU A 29 -21.75 11.13 -2.78
N ASN A 30 -21.34 10.87 -1.54
CA ASN A 30 -22.04 10.02 -0.58
C ASN A 30 -23.35 10.67 -0.07
N LEU A 31 -23.44 12.01 -0.07
CA LEU A 31 -24.68 12.70 0.28
C LEU A 31 -25.67 12.77 -0.87
N LEU A 32 -25.17 12.92 -2.10
CA LEU A 32 -26.00 13.09 -3.29
C LEU A 32 -26.59 11.79 -3.83
N CYS A 33 -25.97 10.65 -3.52
CA CYS A 33 -26.33 9.37 -4.11
C CYS A 33 -26.63 8.34 -3.00
N PRO A 34 -27.68 7.51 -3.18
CA PRO A 34 -27.95 6.43 -2.24
C PRO A 34 -26.98 5.27 -2.44
N ASP A 35 -26.74 4.52 -1.37
CA ASP A 35 -25.95 3.29 -1.41
C ASP A 35 -26.64 2.22 -2.27
N HIS A 36 -25.87 1.62 -3.19
CA HIS A 36 -26.30 0.45 -3.94
C HIS A 36 -26.29 -0.80 -3.04
N ASP A 37 -27.39 -1.56 -3.03
CA ASP A 37 -27.42 -2.86 -2.37
C ASP A 37 -26.65 -3.90 -3.19
N ALA A 38 -25.42 -4.16 -2.78
CA ALA A 38 -24.52 -5.08 -3.45
C ALA A 38 -24.54 -6.50 -2.84
N GLY A 39 -25.33 -6.74 -1.77
CA GLY A 39 -25.32 -8.04 -1.06
C GLY A 39 -23.94 -8.43 -0.50
N VAL A 40 -23.09 -7.44 -0.19
CA VAL A 40 -21.73 -7.64 0.30
C VAL A 40 -21.65 -7.61 1.82
N PHE A 41 -20.54 -8.11 2.36
CA PHE A 41 -20.28 -8.08 3.79
C PHE A 41 -20.34 -6.65 4.36
N ILE A 42 -21.19 -6.48 5.39
CA ILE A 42 -21.28 -5.28 6.21
C ILE A 42 -21.03 -5.70 7.65
N SER A 43 -20.10 -5.04 8.34
CA SER A 43 -19.80 -5.40 9.73
C SER A 43 -21.05 -5.20 10.60
N PRO A 44 -21.47 -6.23 11.37
CA PRO A 44 -22.61 -6.09 12.28
C PRO A 44 -22.30 -5.04 13.36
N LYS A 45 -23.29 -4.20 13.67
CA LYS A 45 -23.21 -3.15 14.68
C LYS A 45 -24.16 -3.45 15.82
N ASP A 46 -23.82 -2.97 17.02
CA ASP A 46 -24.72 -3.12 18.17
C ASP A 46 -25.91 -2.16 18.03
N GLN A 47 -27.11 -2.66 18.30
CA GLN A 47 -28.33 -1.85 18.28
C GLN A 47 -28.28 -0.72 19.33
N PHE A 48 -27.64 -0.97 20.47
CA PHE A 48 -27.41 0.05 21.49
C PHE A 48 -26.42 1.11 21.01
N GLU A 49 -25.33 0.71 20.35
CA GLU A 49 -24.37 1.65 19.72
C GLU A 49 -25.05 2.50 18.63
N ILE A 50 -26.03 1.96 17.91
CA ILE A 50 -26.77 2.73 16.90
C ILE A 50 -27.67 3.80 17.55
N GLN A 51 -28.29 3.49 18.69
CA GLN A 51 -29.22 4.40 19.38
C GLN A 51 -28.49 5.51 20.17
N GLU A 52 -27.33 5.23 20.75
CA GLU A 52 -26.58 6.17 21.59
C GLU A 52 -25.41 6.86 20.85
N ARG A 53 -25.65 7.38 19.65
CA ARG A 53 -24.61 8.14 18.92
C ARG A 53 -24.41 9.53 19.50
N SER A 54 -23.16 9.88 19.81
CA SER A 54 -22.82 11.26 20.11
C SER A 54 -22.92 12.15 18.86
N ILE A 55 -22.90 13.47 19.07
CA ILE A 55 -22.78 14.45 17.98
C ILE A 55 -21.49 14.20 17.19
N TRP A 56 -20.40 13.82 17.86
CA TRP A 56 -19.13 13.54 17.21
C TRP A 56 -19.19 12.29 16.34
N ASP A 57 -19.86 11.23 16.78
CA ASP A 57 -20.09 10.03 15.97
C ASP A 57 -20.90 10.35 14.73
N THR A 58 -21.93 11.18 14.89
CA THR A 58 -22.77 11.64 13.78
C THR A 58 -21.96 12.44 12.78
N LEU A 59 -21.12 13.37 13.24
CA LEU A 59 -20.24 14.16 12.35
C LEU A 59 -19.20 13.29 11.65
N ILE A 60 -18.56 12.36 12.37
CA ILE A 60 -17.57 11.45 11.79
C ILE A 60 -18.22 10.57 10.71
N HIS A 61 -19.38 9.99 10.98
CA HIS A 61 -20.09 9.19 9.99
C HIS A 61 -20.67 10.01 8.84
N LEU A 62 -21.06 11.27 9.08
CA LEU A 62 -21.52 12.17 8.03
C LEU A 62 -20.36 12.49 7.07
N PHE A 63 -19.19 12.85 7.59
CA PHE A 63 -18.06 13.27 6.77
C PHE A 63 -17.24 12.12 6.20
N LEU A 64 -17.01 11.06 6.97
CA LEU A 64 -16.14 9.94 6.59
C LEU A 64 -16.91 8.68 6.26
N GLY A 65 -18.25 8.72 6.36
CA GLY A 65 -19.15 7.62 6.05
C GLY A 65 -18.71 6.90 4.79
N GLY A 66 -18.63 7.62 3.66
CA GLY A 66 -18.26 7.16 2.31
C GLY A 66 -17.01 6.29 2.20
N LEU A 67 -16.17 6.26 3.24
CA LEU A 67 -14.92 5.51 3.31
C LEU A 67 -15.05 4.10 3.90
N THR A 68 -16.21 3.71 4.44
CA THR A 68 -16.45 2.37 5.03
C THR A 68 -17.09 1.40 4.04
N ARG A 69 -16.74 1.49 2.76
CA ARG A 69 -17.35 0.71 1.67
C ARG A 69 -16.48 -0.48 1.27
N TRP A 70 -17.08 -1.59 0.80
CA TRP A 70 -16.33 -2.76 0.30
C TRP A 70 -15.35 -3.34 1.34
N ASP A 71 -14.13 -3.70 0.94
CA ASP A 71 -13.10 -4.30 1.83
C ASP A 71 -12.79 -3.49 3.10
N ALA A 72 -13.12 -2.19 3.13
CA ALA A 72 -12.98 -1.37 4.34
C ALA A 72 -13.80 -1.92 5.51
N GLN A 73 -14.96 -2.54 5.23
CA GLN A 73 -15.77 -3.21 6.24
C GLN A 73 -14.98 -4.32 6.94
N TYR A 74 -14.25 -5.15 6.18
CA TYR A 74 -13.42 -6.21 6.74
C TYR A 74 -12.27 -5.66 7.58
N PHE A 75 -11.54 -4.64 7.10
CA PHE A 75 -10.43 -4.07 7.86
C PHE A 75 -10.87 -3.44 9.18
N LEU A 76 -11.99 -2.70 9.18
CA LEU A 76 -12.55 -2.12 10.40
C LEU A 76 -13.12 -3.19 11.33
N HIS A 77 -13.78 -4.22 10.78
CA HIS A 77 -14.28 -5.37 11.54
C HIS A 77 -13.14 -6.10 12.27
N ILE A 78 -12.05 -6.43 11.55
CA ILE A 78 -10.88 -7.10 12.13
C ILE A 78 -10.21 -6.21 13.18
N ALA A 79 -10.17 -4.89 12.96
CA ALA A 79 -9.64 -3.96 13.95
C ALA A 79 -10.50 -3.92 15.23
N LYS A 80 -11.83 -4.00 15.14
CA LYS A 80 -12.74 -4.00 16.29
C LYS A 80 -12.81 -5.35 17.00
N TYR A 81 -13.13 -6.41 16.27
CA TYR A 81 -13.48 -7.72 16.81
C TYR A 81 -12.37 -8.77 16.68
N GLY A 82 -11.37 -8.52 15.85
CA GLY A 82 -10.38 -9.54 15.48
C GLY A 82 -10.87 -10.45 14.34
N TYR A 83 -10.21 -11.59 14.17
CA TYR A 83 -10.57 -12.56 13.14
C TYR A 83 -11.73 -13.44 13.63
N THR A 84 -12.93 -13.14 13.15
CA THR A 84 -14.21 -13.74 13.58
C THR A 84 -14.72 -14.81 12.62
N TYR A 85 -14.48 -14.64 11.32
CA TYR A 85 -14.99 -15.49 10.25
C TYR A 85 -13.85 -15.94 9.33
N GLU A 86 -13.96 -17.12 8.72
CA GLU A 86 -12.90 -17.67 7.86
C GLU A 86 -12.52 -16.74 6.69
N ASN A 87 -13.51 -16.09 6.06
CA ASN A 87 -13.26 -15.12 4.97
C ASN A 87 -12.43 -13.91 5.42
N THR A 88 -12.43 -13.55 6.71
CA THR A 88 -11.60 -12.45 7.24
C THR A 88 -10.11 -12.77 7.16
N LEU A 89 -9.72 -14.05 7.08
CA LEU A 89 -8.32 -14.50 6.96
C LEU A 89 -7.65 -14.10 5.63
N ALA A 90 -8.42 -13.66 4.63
CA ALA A 90 -7.88 -13.06 3.41
C ALA A 90 -7.18 -11.71 3.67
N PHE A 91 -7.54 -11.04 4.77
CA PHE A 91 -7.04 -9.71 5.12
C PHE A 91 -5.94 -9.80 6.17
N PHE A 92 -4.76 -9.31 5.81
CA PHE A 92 -3.56 -9.46 6.62
C PHE A 92 -3.52 -8.48 7.82
N PRO A 93 -2.85 -8.84 8.92
CA PRO A 93 -3.09 -8.22 10.23
C PRO A 93 -2.43 -6.87 10.44
N LEU A 94 -1.34 -6.51 9.74
CA LEU A 94 -0.54 -5.35 10.11
C LEU A 94 -1.34 -4.04 10.08
N PHE A 95 -2.16 -3.85 9.04
CA PHE A 95 -3.00 -2.65 8.93
C PHE A 95 -4.11 -2.59 10.00
N PRO A 96 -5.02 -3.59 10.12
CA PRO A 96 -6.09 -3.53 11.12
C PRO A 96 -5.57 -3.53 12.57
N TRP A 97 -4.46 -4.23 12.86
CA TRP A 97 -3.85 -4.17 14.21
C TRP A 97 -3.22 -2.81 14.50
N THR A 98 -2.58 -2.17 13.51
CA THR A 98 -2.07 -0.80 13.69
C THR A 98 -3.21 0.16 13.99
N ILE A 99 -4.33 0.07 13.26
CA ILE A 99 -5.53 0.88 13.52
C ILE A 99 -6.08 0.61 14.92
N ARG A 100 -6.20 -0.66 15.33
CA ARG A 100 -6.67 -1.04 16.66
C ARG A 100 -5.82 -0.43 17.76
N CYS A 101 -4.50 -0.60 17.69
CA CYS A 101 -3.57 -0.05 18.68
C CYS A 101 -3.65 1.47 18.76
N LEU A 102 -3.62 2.16 17.62
CA LEU A 102 -3.72 3.63 17.57
C LEU A 102 -5.09 4.13 18.08
N THR A 103 -6.16 3.40 17.80
CA THR A 103 -7.51 3.74 18.28
C THR A 103 -7.60 3.64 19.79
N LYS A 104 -7.05 2.58 20.41
CA LYS A 104 -7.00 2.47 21.87
C LYS A 104 -6.20 3.60 22.50
N ILE A 105 -5.09 4.02 21.88
CA ILE A 105 -4.31 5.19 22.31
C ILE A 105 -5.16 6.47 22.21
N PHE A 106 -5.84 6.71 21.09
CA PHE A 106 -6.67 7.90 20.92
C PHE A 106 -7.85 7.95 21.88
N LEU A 107 -8.53 6.82 22.11
CA LEU A 107 -9.60 6.74 23.10
C LEU A 107 -9.10 7.13 24.49
N VAL A 108 -7.94 6.60 24.92
CA VAL A 108 -7.33 6.96 26.20
C VAL A 108 -6.98 8.45 26.28
N LEU A 109 -6.52 9.06 25.18
CA LEU A 109 -6.20 10.49 25.12
C LEU A 109 -7.45 11.39 25.12
N LEU A 110 -8.59 10.90 24.60
CA LEU A 110 -9.86 11.63 24.55
C LEU A 110 -10.64 11.57 25.87
N LEU A 111 -10.45 10.52 26.68
CA LEU A 111 -11.12 10.35 27.97
C LEU A 111 -10.99 11.57 28.92
N PRO A 112 -9.79 12.14 29.18
CA PRO A 112 -9.65 13.31 30.06
C PRO A 112 -10.29 14.58 29.51
N LEU A 113 -10.51 14.65 28.19
CA LEU A 113 -11.08 15.82 27.51
C LEU A 113 -12.62 15.81 27.52
N GLY A 114 -13.25 14.77 28.07
CA GLY A 114 -14.70 14.64 28.13
C GLY A 114 -15.38 14.34 26.79
N PHE A 115 -14.62 13.96 25.76
CA PHE A 115 -15.18 13.54 24.49
C PHE A 115 -15.66 12.09 24.58
N SER A 116 -16.98 11.90 24.66
CA SER A 116 -17.60 10.58 24.49
C SER A 116 -17.77 10.30 23.00
N VAL A 117 -16.96 9.40 22.45
CA VAL A 117 -16.98 8.97 21.04
C VAL A 117 -16.91 7.45 21.00
N GLN A 118 -17.70 6.83 20.14
CA GLN A 118 -17.74 5.38 19.99
C GLN A 118 -16.46 4.84 19.34
N GLU A 119 -16.10 3.60 19.68
CA GLU A 119 -14.90 2.95 19.14
C GLU A 119 -14.93 2.87 17.60
N ASP A 120 -16.09 2.64 16.99
CA ASP A 120 -16.26 2.56 15.53
C ASP A 120 -15.86 3.85 14.81
N SER A 121 -16.31 4.98 15.34
CA SER A 121 -16.01 6.29 14.81
C SER A 121 -14.52 6.59 14.91
N VAL A 122 -13.90 6.24 16.04
CA VAL A 122 -12.46 6.43 16.25
C VAL A 122 -11.64 5.49 15.37
N LEU A 123 -12.09 4.24 15.15
CA LEU A 123 -11.45 3.30 14.22
C LEU A 123 -11.44 3.87 12.79
N LEU A 124 -12.58 4.39 12.31
CA LEU A 124 -12.70 5.00 10.99
C LEU A 124 -11.80 6.23 10.85
N LEU A 125 -11.82 7.12 11.84
CA LEU A 125 -10.97 8.30 11.87
C LEU A 125 -9.48 7.91 11.85
N THR A 126 -9.09 6.95 12.69
CA THR A 126 -7.71 6.44 12.80
C THR A 126 -7.25 5.82 11.50
N ALA A 127 -8.08 5.00 10.84
CA ALA A 127 -7.77 4.39 9.56
C ALA A 127 -7.53 5.46 8.47
N THR A 128 -8.39 6.47 8.43
CA THR A 128 -8.29 7.59 7.48
C THR A 128 -7.02 8.41 7.70
N LEU A 129 -6.69 8.72 8.97
CA LEU A 129 -5.47 9.45 9.35
C LEU A 129 -4.21 8.65 9.06
N LEU A 130 -4.19 7.35 9.39
CA LEU A 130 -3.08 6.46 9.09
C LEU A 130 -2.82 6.42 7.58
N ASN A 131 -3.88 6.30 6.77
CA ASN A 131 -3.75 6.29 5.32
C ASN A 131 -3.30 7.64 4.75
N LEU A 132 -3.71 8.77 5.34
CA LEU A 132 -3.17 10.09 5.00
C LEU A 132 -1.65 10.15 5.23
N VAL A 133 -1.18 9.72 6.40
CA VAL A 133 0.26 9.71 6.75
C VAL A 133 1.03 8.79 5.80
N CYS A 134 0.56 7.56 5.59
CA CYS A 134 1.19 6.63 4.67
C CYS A 134 1.16 7.13 3.22
N PHE A 135 0.08 7.77 2.78
CA PHE A 135 -0.03 8.31 1.42
C PHE A 135 0.97 9.43 1.18
N VAL A 136 1.04 10.42 2.07
CA VAL A 136 2.03 11.51 1.99
C VAL A 136 3.46 10.94 2.05
N GLY A 137 3.69 9.98 2.95
CA GLY A 137 4.95 9.24 3.03
C GLY A 137 5.30 8.55 1.71
N SER A 138 4.32 7.93 1.05
CA SER A 138 4.51 7.25 -0.24
C SER A 138 4.80 8.24 -1.37
N ALA A 139 4.14 9.39 -1.44
CA ALA A 139 4.39 10.41 -2.47
C ALA A 139 5.81 11.01 -2.36
N CYS A 140 6.24 11.32 -1.13
CA CYS A 140 7.61 11.78 -0.86
C CYS A 140 8.65 10.69 -1.17
N THR A 141 8.39 9.44 -0.77
CA THR A 141 9.29 8.32 -1.04
C THR A 141 9.38 8.02 -2.53
N LEU A 142 8.27 8.13 -3.27
CA LEU A 142 8.27 7.98 -4.73
C LEU A 142 9.14 9.06 -5.39
N TYR A 143 9.13 10.29 -4.89
CA TYR A 143 10.00 11.35 -5.41
C TYR A 143 11.47 11.03 -5.17
N ASP A 144 11.80 10.69 -3.92
CA ASP A 144 13.17 10.34 -3.51
C ASP A 144 13.69 9.14 -4.33
N LEU A 145 12.85 8.11 -4.52
CA LEU A 145 13.13 6.93 -5.35
C LEU A 145 13.31 7.28 -6.83
N SER A 146 12.38 8.04 -7.40
CA SER A 146 12.40 8.41 -8.82
C SER A 146 13.63 9.24 -9.15
N TYR A 147 13.97 10.19 -8.28
CA TYR A 147 15.17 11.00 -8.42
C TYR A 147 16.45 10.14 -8.37
N LYS A 148 16.50 9.18 -7.43
CA LYS A 148 17.65 8.28 -7.27
C LYS A 148 17.84 7.33 -8.46
N VAL A 149 16.74 6.80 -9.01
CA VAL A 149 16.78 5.79 -10.09
C VAL A 149 16.95 6.43 -11.46
N LEU A 150 16.21 7.50 -11.76
CA LEU A 150 16.19 8.12 -13.08
C LEU A 150 17.28 9.19 -13.26
N GLY A 151 17.77 9.79 -12.18
CA GLY A 151 18.72 10.91 -12.23
C GLY A 151 18.13 12.21 -12.80
N ASP A 152 16.82 12.25 -13.08
CA ASP A 152 16.12 13.43 -13.60
C ASP A 152 15.11 13.99 -12.59
N PRO A 153 15.36 15.19 -12.01
CA PRO A 153 14.44 15.80 -11.06
C PRO A 153 13.09 16.19 -11.67
N VAL A 154 13.02 16.45 -12.99
CA VAL A 154 11.77 16.85 -13.65
C VAL A 154 10.81 15.67 -13.71
N THR A 155 11.25 14.54 -14.26
CA THR A 155 10.45 13.32 -14.33
C THR A 155 10.08 12.82 -12.94
N ALA A 156 11.02 12.89 -11.99
CA ALA A 156 10.75 12.52 -10.59
C ALA A 156 9.64 13.37 -9.96
N TYR A 157 9.69 14.69 -10.14
CA TYR A 157 8.67 15.61 -9.63
C TYR A 157 7.30 15.36 -10.28
N LYS A 158 7.25 15.28 -11.61
CA LYS A 158 6.02 15.00 -12.37
C LYS A 158 5.38 13.68 -11.94
N ALA A 159 6.17 12.61 -11.83
CA ALA A 159 5.68 11.29 -11.45
C ALA A 159 5.02 11.31 -10.07
N SER A 160 5.64 11.98 -9.09
CA SER A 160 5.09 12.12 -7.74
C SER A 160 3.83 12.99 -7.68
N VAL A 161 3.76 14.05 -8.49
CA VAL A 161 2.54 14.88 -8.60
C VAL A 161 1.40 14.08 -9.24
N LEU A 162 1.67 13.30 -10.29
CA LEU A 162 0.68 12.41 -10.91
C LEU A 162 0.21 11.31 -9.94
N PHE A 163 1.11 10.75 -9.13
CA PHE A 163 0.75 9.81 -8.07
C PHE A 163 -0.22 10.41 -7.06
N CYS A 164 -0.09 11.71 -6.75
CA CYS A 164 -1.01 12.41 -5.83
C CYS A 164 -2.45 12.48 -6.36
N ILE A 165 -2.66 12.37 -7.67
CA ILE A 165 -3.98 12.40 -8.34
C ILE A 165 -4.30 11.07 -9.03
N ASN A 166 -3.75 9.95 -8.55
CA ASN A 166 -3.92 8.68 -9.28
C ASN A 166 -5.41 8.24 -9.36
N PRO A 167 -5.81 7.51 -10.42
CA PRO A 167 -7.16 6.97 -10.63
C PRO A 167 -7.79 6.24 -9.44
N ALA A 168 -7.00 5.46 -8.71
CA ALA A 168 -7.37 4.66 -7.55
C ALA A 168 -7.27 5.43 -6.22
N SER A 169 -7.25 6.77 -6.24
CA SER A 169 -7.01 7.63 -5.07
C SER A 169 -7.95 7.38 -3.89
N ILE A 170 -9.19 6.95 -4.14
CA ILE A 170 -10.15 6.64 -3.07
C ILE A 170 -9.64 5.51 -2.17
N PHE A 171 -8.99 4.48 -2.71
CA PHE A 171 -8.42 3.38 -1.92
C PHE A 171 -7.21 3.79 -1.09
N PHE A 172 -6.53 4.86 -1.48
CA PHE A 172 -5.45 5.47 -0.68
C PHE A 172 -5.98 6.36 0.46
N THR A 173 -7.31 6.54 0.55
CA THR A 173 -7.96 7.41 1.54
C THR A 173 -8.91 6.62 2.43
N ALA A 174 -9.71 5.73 1.86
CA ALA A 174 -10.60 4.81 2.57
C ALA A 174 -9.82 3.85 3.48
N ALA A 175 -10.49 3.13 4.39
CA ALA A 175 -9.85 2.21 5.35
C ALA A 175 -9.32 0.93 4.66
N TYR A 176 -8.30 1.11 3.83
CA TYR A 176 -7.70 0.12 2.93
C TYR A 176 -6.19 0.04 3.14
N THR A 177 -5.59 -1.08 2.74
CA THR A 177 -4.15 -1.33 2.92
C THR A 177 -3.25 -0.60 1.91
N GLU A 178 -3.83 0.00 0.87
CA GLU A 178 -3.17 0.55 -0.31
C GLU A 178 -2.08 1.56 0.03
N SER A 179 -2.36 2.52 0.91
CA SER A 179 -1.38 3.57 1.29
C SER A 179 -0.20 2.99 2.05
N MET A 180 -0.47 2.17 3.08
CA MET A 180 0.58 1.54 3.89
C MET A 180 1.44 0.58 3.05
N PHE A 181 0.80 -0.25 2.22
CA PHE A 181 1.48 -1.19 1.33
C PHE A 181 2.36 -0.48 0.31
N THR A 182 1.86 0.59 -0.31
CA THR A 182 2.60 1.38 -1.31
C THR A 182 3.77 2.10 -0.67
N TYR A 183 3.58 2.70 0.51
CA TYR A 183 4.66 3.32 1.27
C TYR A 183 5.80 2.33 1.55
N LEU A 184 5.49 1.15 2.12
CA LEU A 184 6.48 0.13 2.44
C LEU A 184 7.16 -0.42 1.18
N THR A 185 6.41 -0.59 0.08
CA THR A 185 6.94 -1.03 -1.20
C THR A 185 7.93 0.00 -1.78
N PHE A 186 7.56 1.27 -1.86
CA PHE A 186 8.48 2.32 -2.33
C PHE A 186 9.69 2.48 -1.40
N ARG A 187 9.49 2.34 -0.08
CA ARG A 187 10.60 2.33 0.89
C ARG A 187 11.53 1.16 0.66
N SER A 188 11.03 -0.04 0.36
CA SER A 188 11.88 -1.18 0.03
C SER A 188 12.72 -0.95 -1.22
N MET A 189 12.12 -0.38 -2.28
CA MET A 189 12.82 -0.04 -3.52
C MET A 189 13.85 1.08 -3.31
N LEU A 190 13.52 2.10 -2.50
CA LEU A 190 14.43 3.20 -2.19
C LEU A 190 15.61 2.72 -1.34
N ALA A 191 15.33 1.96 -0.28
CA ALA A 191 16.33 1.35 0.58
C ALA A 191 17.30 0.48 -0.24
N TYR A 192 16.79 -0.18 -1.28
CA TYR A 192 17.59 -0.90 -2.27
C TYR A 192 18.48 0.03 -3.09
N ALA A 193 17.89 1.06 -3.71
CA ALA A 193 18.62 2.04 -4.52
C ALA A 193 19.69 2.83 -3.72
N GLU A 194 19.49 2.98 -2.42
CA GLU A 194 20.46 3.59 -1.48
C GLU A 194 21.52 2.59 -0.97
N GLY A 195 21.30 1.29 -1.15
CA GLY A 195 22.22 0.25 -0.69
C GLY A 195 22.21 -0.01 0.82
N THR A 196 21.12 0.35 1.52
CA THR A 196 21.00 0.18 2.98
C THR A 196 20.89 -1.28 3.42
N SER A 197 21.28 -1.62 4.65
CA SER A 197 21.24 -3.02 5.15
C SER A 197 19.86 -3.48 5.65
N TRP A 198 18.91 -2.56 5.88
CA TRP A 198 17.61 -2.84 6.50
C TRP A 198 16.46 -3.02 5.49
N GLN A 199 16.79 -3.25 4.22
CA GLN A 199 15.81 -3.43 3.13
C GLN A 199 14.79 -4.55 3.43
N TRP A 200 15.26 -5.63 4.07
CA TRP A 200 14.44 -6.77 4.46
C TRP A 200 13.26 -6.37 5.33
N LEU A 201 13.42 -5.39 6.24
CA LEU A 201 12.35 -4.98 7.16
C LEU A 201 11.14 -4.41 6.43
N SER A 202 11.38 -3.53 5.43
CA SER A 202 10.28 -2.95 4.64
C SER A 202 9.57 -4.00 3.79
N VAL A 203 10.33 -4.97 3.25
CA VAL A 203 9.77 -6.12 2.51
C VAL A 203 8.93 -7.00 3.42
N SER A 204 9.48 -7.41 4.57
CA SER A 204 8.78 -8.18 5.61
C SER A 204 7.47 -7.50 6.01
N LEU A 205 7.51 -6.21 6.38
CA LEU A 205 6.31 -5.47 6.77
C LEU A 205 5.30 -5.41 5.62
N SER A 206 5.75 -5.18 4.38
CA SER A 206 4.83 -5.17 3.22
C SER A 206 4.10 -6.51 3.04
N ALA A 207 4.76 -7.64 3.36
CA ALA A 207 4.18 -8.98 3.31
C ALA A 207 3.14 -9.23 4.43
N ILE A 208 3.27 -8.56 5.58
CA ILE A 208 2.28 -8.58 6.68
C ILE A 208 1.15 -7.55 6.44
N VAL A 209 1.33 -6.58 5.53
CA VAL A 209 0.21 -5.73 5.07
C VAL A 209 -0.63 -6.49 4.03
N ARG A 210 0.01 -7.21 3.11
CA ARG A 210 -0.63 -8.03 2.07
C ARG A 210 0.31 -9.16 1.64
N SER A 211 -0.25 -10.32 1.29
CA SER A 211 0.50 -11.45 0.68
C SER A 211 1.38 -11.03 -0.51
N ASN A 212 0.90 -10.09 -1.34
CA ASN A 212 1.63 -9.56 -2.49
C ASN A 212 2.97 -8.89 -2.11
N GLY A 213 3.17 -8.50 -0.85
CA GLY A 213 4.46 -7.96 -0.40
C GLY A 213 5.61 -8.96 -0.53
N LEU A 214 5.32 -10.26 -0.58
CA LEU A 214 6.33 -11.28 -0.88
C LEU A 214 6.96 -11.09 -2.26
N THR A 215 6.27 -10.48 -3.24
CA THR A 215 6.87 -10.22 -4.55
C THR A 215 8.02 -9.21 -4.48
N ASN A 216 8.04 -8.36 -3.44
CA ASN A 216 9.13 -7.40 -3.24
C ASN A 216 10.46 -8.08 -2.90
N ILE A 217 10.46 -9.37 -2.52
CA ILE A 217 11.68 -10.19 -2.40
C ILE A 217 12.48 -10.18 -3.70
N GLY A 218 11.80 -10.09 -4.86
CA GLY A 218 12.45 -10.01 -6.17
C GLY A 218 13.47 -8.88 -6.27
N PHE A 219 13.22 -7.72 -5.64
CA PHE A 219 14.18 -6.61 -5.62
C PHE A 219 15.45 -6.94 -4.82
N LEU A 220 15.30 -7.66 -3.70
CA LEU A 220 16.43 -8.09 -2.87
C LEU A 220 17.28 -9.14 -3.60
N VAL A 221 16.62 -10.09 -4.27
CA VAL A 221 17.28 -11.13 -5.07
C VAL A 221 18.00 -10.51 -6.27
N TYR A 222 17.35 -9.60 -6.99
CA TYR A 222 17.97 -8.85 -8.09
C TYR A 222 19.21 -8.10 -7.63
N GLY A 223 19.12 -7.41 -6.49
CA GLY A 223 20.25 -6.69 -5.90
C GLY A 223 21.41 -7.56 -5.48
N TRP A 224 21.10 -8.72 -4.91
CA TRP A 224 22.10 -9.72 -4.59
C TRP A 224 22.77 -10.30 -5.84
N LEU A 225 21.99 -10.58 -6.90
CA LEU A 225 22.50 -11.06 -8.18
C LEU A 225 23.46 -10.04 -8.80
N GLN A 226 23.05 -8.77 -8.93
CA GLN A 226 23.88 -7.71 -9.50
C GLN A 226 25.23 -7.60 -8.77
N LYS A 227 25.20 -7.47 -7.43
CA LYS A 227 26.43 -7.37 -6.62
C LYS A 227 27.30 -8.61 -6.65
N THR A 228 26.72 -9.78 -6.96
CA THR A 228 27.46 -11.04 -7.07
C THR A 228 28.11 -11.14 -8.44
N VAL A 229 27.42 -10.76 -9.51
CA VAL A 229 27.97 -10.66 -10.87
C VAL A 229 29.12 -9.65 -10.90
N ASP A 230 28.94 -8.46 -10.34
CA ASP A 230 30.00 -7.43 -10.27
C ASP A 230 31.24 -7.94 -9.53
N PHE A 231 31.03 -8.70 -8.44
CA PHE A 231 32.12 -9.32 -7.68
C PHE A 231 32.85 -10.39 -8.48
N ILE A 232 32.12 -11.26 -9.20
CA ILE A 232 32.69 -12.29 -10.06
C ILE A 232 33.54 -11.64 -11.16
N GLN A 233 32.99 -10.66 -11.87
CA GLN A 233 33.71 -9.94 -12.93
C GLN A 233 34.97 -9.25 -12.42
N ALA A 234 34.90 -8.56 -11.27
CA ALA A 234 36.07 -7.93 -10.66
C ALA A 234 37.13 -8.95 -10.23
N SER A 235 36.70 -10.11 -9.73
CA SER A 235 37.60 -11.19 -9.31
C SER A 235 38.28 -11.87 -10.51
N GLU A 236 37.57 -12.08 -11.63
CA GLU A 236 38.12 -12.63 -12.87
C GLU A 236 39.21 -11.70 -13.43
N LEU A 237 38.94 -10.39 -13.50
CA LEU A 237 39.91 -9.40 -13.95
C LEU A 237 41.17 -9.42 -13.06
N THR A 238 40.97 -9.46 -11.74
CA THR A 238 42.06 -9.55 -10.77
C THR A 238 42.88 -10.82 -10.97
N PHE A 239 42.23 -11.96 -11.22
CA PHE A 239 42.87 -13.23 -11.47
C PHE A 239 43.70 -13.22 -12.77
N LEU A 240 43.19 -12.64 -13.86
CA LEU A 240 43.91 -12.51 -15.13
C LEU A 240 45.18 -11.64 -14.98
N ILE A 241 45.08 -10.49 -14.32
CA ILE A 241 46.22 -9.60 -14.03
C ILE A 241 47.25 -10.34 -13.16
N THR A 242 46.79 -11.12 -12.18
CA THR A 242 47.62 -11.88 -11.26
C THR A 242 48.33 -13.04 -12.00
N SER A 243 47.64 -13.79 -12.85
CA SER A 243 48.21 -14.94 -13.57
C SER A 243 49.26 -14.59 -14.63
N SER A 244 49.28 -13.35 -15.12
CA SER A 244 50.33 -12.87 -16.05
C SER A 244 51.67 -12.58 -15.38
N ARG A 245 51.73 -12.58 -14.04
CA ARG A 245 52.97 -12.47 -13.26
C ARG A 245 53.40 -13.85 -12.76
N PRO A 246 54.71 -14.13 -12.61
CA PRO A 246 55.18 -15.36 -11.97
C PRO A 246 54.84 -15.32 -10.48
N ILE A 247 53.66 -15.84 -10.14
CA ILE A 247 53.10 -15.82 -8.79
C ILE A 247 53.22 -17.20 -8.16
N SER A 248 53.62 -17.22 -6.89
CA SER A 248 53.77 -18.46 -6.12
C SER A 248 52.45 -19.24 -6.07
N TYR A 249 52.55 -20.56 -6.14
CA TYR A 249 51.42 -21.50 -6.01
C TYR A 249 50.57 -21.22 -4.76
N GLN A 250 51.19 -20.82 -3.64
CA GLN A 250 50.52 -20.42 -2.41
C GLN A 250 49.54 -19.25 -2.59
N ARG A 251 49.92 -18.21 -3.35
CA ARG A 251 49.04 -17.05 -3.60
C ARG A 251 47.82 -17.41 -4.46
N ARG A 252 47.95 -18.39 -5.37
CA ARG A 252 46.80 -18.91 -6.15
C ARG A 252 45.80 -19.63 -5.24
N ILE A 253 46.27 -20.46 -4.31
CA ILE A 253 45.40 -21.12 -3.33
C ILE A 253 44.70 -20.10 -2.44
N GLN A 254 45.44 -19.10 -1.92
CA GLN A 254 44.86 -18.03 -1.09
C GLN A 254 43.75 -17.28 -1.82
N PHE A 255 43.93 -16.97 -3.12
CA PHE A 255 42.91 -16.33 -3.93
C PHE A 255 41.65 -17.19 -4.07
N VAL A 256 41.79 -18.48 -4.38
CA VAL A 256 40.64 -19.40 -4.52
C VAL A 256 39.88 -19.53 -3.21
N LEU A 257 40.59 -19.68 -2.08
CA LEU A 257 39.98 -19.75 -0.76
C LEU A 257 39.25 -18.43 -0.39
N PHE A 258 39.87 -17.29 -0.65
CA PHE A 258 39.27 -15.97 -0.44
C PHE A 258 38.00 -15.78 -1.30
N PHE A 259 38.08 -16.11 -2.59
CA PHE A 259 36.95 -16.03 -3.51
C PHE A 259 35.79 -16.93 -3.07
N GLY A 260 36.08 -18.20 -2.77
CA GLY A 260 35.10 -19.17 -2.28
C GLY A 260 34.45 -18.73 -0.96
N TYR A 261 35.24 -18.25 0.00
CA TYR A 261 34.75 -17.70 1.26
C TYR A 261 33.77 -16.54 1.06
N HIS A 262 34.11 -15.58 0.20
CA HIS A 262 33.23 -14.45 -0.09
C HIS A 262 31.94 -14.85 -0.81
N LEU A 263 32.00 -15.85 -1.71
CA LEU A 263 30.82 -16.39 -2.39
C LEU A 263 29.88 -17.07 -1.39
N VAL A 264 30.42 -17.90 -0.49
CA VAL A 264 29.63 -18.56 0.57
C VAL A 264 28.98 -17.53 1.48
N ILE A 265 29.69 -16.48 1.92
CA ILE A 265 29.10 -15.42 2.74
C ILE A 265 27.95 -14.73 2.01
N ARG A 266 28.12 -14.41 0.74
CA ARG A 266 27.05 -13.78 -0.06
C ARG A 266 25.83 -14.69 -0.16
N PHE A 267 26.03 -15.99 -0.33
CA PHE A 267 24.95 -16.98 -0.38
C PHE A 267 24.22 -17.12 0.97
N MET A 268 24.97 -17.23 2.07
CA MET A 268 24.39 -17.29 3.41
C MET A 268 23.62 -16.01 3.76
N LYS A 269 24.11 -14.83 3.33
CA LYS A 269 23.41 -13.56 3.50
C LYS A 269 22.06 -13.52 2.78
N ILE A 270 21.98 -13.97 1.53
CA ILE A 270 20.70 -13.96 0.81
C ILE A 270 19.73 -14.97 1.42
N ILE A 271 20.18 -16.16 1.82
CA ILE A 271 19.33 -17.13 2.53
C ILE A 271 18.77 -16.52 3.82
N GLY A 272 19.63 -15.88 4.62
CA GLY A 272 19.19 -15.20 5.85
C GLY A 272 18.14 -14.12 5.58
N ILE A 273 18.34 -13.31 4.53
CA ILE A 273 17.36 -12.28 4.11
C ILE A 273 16.05 -12.92 3.65
N LEU A 274 16.07 -14.01 2.87
CA LEU A 274 14.88 -14.70 2.40
C LEU A 274 14.07 -15.30 3.57
N ILE A 275 14.76 -15.86 4.57
CA ILE A 275 14.12 -16.37 5.79
C ILE A 275 13.49 -15.23 6.58
N LEU A 276 14.22 -14.14 6.83
CA LEU A 276 13.72 -12.98 7.58
C LEU A 276 12.54 -12.28 6.88
N THR A 277 12.51 -12.28 5.56
CA THR A 277 11.41 -11.69 4.78
C THR A 277 10.18 -12.57 4.71
N SER A 278 10.35 -13.88 4.67
CA SER A 278 9.23 -14.84 4.57
C SER A 278 8.67 -15.25 5.93
N SER A 279 9.47 -15.16 7.01
CA SER A 279 9.06 -15.61 8.34
C SER A 279 7.78 -14.96 8.86
N PRO A 280 7.51 -13.64 8.66
CA PRO A 280 6.28 -13.06 9.18
C PRO A 280 5.04 -13.56 8.46
N PHE A 281 5.13 -13.83 7.16
CA PHE A 281 4.04 -14.47 6.43
C PHE A 281 3.73 -15.86 6.99
N LEU A 282 4.76 -16.66 7.27
CA LEU A 282 4.60 -17.98 7.89
C LEU A 282 4.00 -17.88 9.30
N LEU A 283 4.44 -16.92 10.11
CA LEU A 283 3.90 -16.67 11.44
C LEU A 283 2.41 -16.32 11.39
N ILE A 284 1.95 -15.59 10.38
CA ILE A 284 0.51 -15.32 10.18
C ILE A 284 -0.24 -16.61 9.89
N GLN A 285 0.29 -17.51 9.06
CA GLN A 285 -0.37 -18.79 8.78
C GLN A 285 -0.46 -19.66 10.03
N VAL A 286 0.60 -19.69 10.84
CA VAL A 286 0.61 -20.38 12.14
C VAL A 286 -0.41 -19.74 13.08
N TYR A 287 -0.43 -18.41 13.19
CA TYR A 287 -1.41 -17.69 14.00
C TYR A 287 -2.84 -18.04 13.60
N ASN A 288 -3.16 -17.97 12.31
CA ASN A 288 -4.48 -18.31 11.78
C ASN A 288 -4.87 -19.76 12.11
N TYR A 289 -3.92 -20.70 11.98
CA TYR A 289 -4.16 -22.09 12.37
C TYR A 289 -4.47 -22.24 13.86
N LEU A 290 -3.72 -21.55 14.74
CA LEU A 290 -3.98 -21.60 16.17
C LEU A 290 -5.38 -21.08 16.51
N ILE A 291 -5.76 -19.91 15.99
CA ILE A 291 -7.03 -19.27 16.35
C ILE A 291 -8.26 -19.95 15.74
N PHE A 292 -8.15 -20.64 14.59
CA PHE A 292 -9.31 -21.29 13.95
C PHE A 292 -9.37 -22.81 14.17
N CYS A 293 -8.23 -23.49 14.28
CA CYS A 293 -8.17 -24.95 14.28
C CYS A 293 -7.84 -25.56 15.65
N VAL A 294 -7.27 -24.79 16.59
CA VAL A 294 -6.77 -25.29 17.88
C VAL A 294 -7.51 -24.68 19.05
N GLU A 295 -7.61 -23.36 19.10
CA GLU A 295 -8.24 -22.65 20.22
C GLU A 295 -9.76 -22.88 20.25
N GLU A 296 -10.32 -22.92 21.46
CA GLU A 296 -11.77 -22.88 21.64
C GLU A 296 -12.32 -21.53 21.15
N MET A 297 -13.56 -21.56 20.66
CA MET A 297 -14.20 -20.38 20.09
C MET A 297 -14.16 -19.20 21.08
N PRO A 298 -13.56 -18.06 20.70
CA PRO A 298 -13.55 -16.87 21.55
C PRO A 298 -14.97 -16.38 21.84
N ASN A 299 -15.17 -15.73 22.98
CA ASN A 299 -16.45 -15.14 23.33
C ASN A 299 -16.73 -13.88 22.49
N PHE A 300 -17.29 -14.08 21.29
CA PHE A 300 -17.69 -13.00 20.40
C PHE A 300 -19.04 -12.39 20.81
N PRO A 301 -19.26 -11.08 20.57
CA PRO A 301 -20.56 -10.45 20.80
C PRO A 301 -21.67 -11.16 20.03
N LYS A 302 -22.86 -11.22 20.61
CA LYS A 302 -24.01 -11.95 20.05
C LYS A 302 -24.32 -11.55 18.60
N GLN A 303 -24.30 -10.25 18.28
CA GLN A 303 -24.53 -9.75 16.91
C GLN A 303 -23.54 -10.29 15.87
N VAL A 304 -22.29 -10.56 16.26
CA VAL A 304 -21.25 -11.11 15.38
C VAL A 304 -21.53 -12.59 15.13
N LEU A 305 -21.97 -13.32 16.16
CA LEU A 305 -22.36 -14.73 16.05
C LEU A 305 -23.61 -14.87 15.18
N ASP A 306 -24.69 -14.15 15.50
CA ASP A 306 -25.96 -14.17 14.77
C ASP A 306 -25.73 -13.86 13.27
N TYR A 307 -25.01 -12.78 12.97
CA TYR A 307 -24.65 -12.43 11.59
C TYR A 307 -23.84 -13.51 10.87
N GLY A 308 -22.94 -14.19 11.60
CA GLY A 308 -22.15 -15.30 11.07
C GLY A 308 -23.03 -16.50 10.68
N PHE A 309 -23.98 -16.87 11.53
CA PHE A 309 -24.92 -17.96 11.27
C PHE A 309 -25.89 -17.63 10.14
N ASP A 310 -26.46 -16.42 10.13
CA ASP A 310 -27.42 -15.97 9.11
C ASP A 310 -26.82 -15.95 7.70
N ASN A 311 -25.53 -15.64 7.59
CA ASN A 311 -24.81 -15.58 6.31
C ASN A 311 -24.00 -16.85 5.99
N GLY A 312 -24.08 -17.88 6.83
CA GLY A 312 -23.35 -19.14 6.63
C GLY A 312 -21.82 -19.01 6.69
N PHE A 313 -21.29 -18.04 7.44
CA PHE A 313 -19.85 -17.89 7.64
C PHE A 313 -19.29 -18.91 8.62
N LEU A 314 -18.12 -19.46 8.30
CA LEU A 314 -17.43 -20.40 9.18
C LEU A 314 -16.71 -19.67 10.31
N LEU A 315 -17.03 -20.03 11.56
CA LEU A 315 -16.42 -19.49 12.77
C LEU A 315 -15.22 -20.35 13.24
N PRO A 316 -14.34 -19.82 14.10
CA PRO A 316 -13.32 -20.61 14.81
C PRO A 316 -13.87 -21.89 15.45
N GLY A 317 -13.15 -23.00 15.32
CA GLY A 317 -13.57 -24.30 15.86
C GLY A 317 -14.65 -25.04 15.06
N SER A 318 -15.13 -24.48 13.93
CA SER A 318 -16.11 -25.15 13.08
C SER A 318 -15.53 -26.42 12.44
N ARG A 319 -16.32 -27.51 12.42
CA ARG A 319 -15.88 -28.80 11.85
C ARG A 319 -15.64 -28.77 10.34
N ASP A 320 -16.24 -27.79 9.66
CA ASP A 320 -16.21 -27.60 8.21
C ASP A 320 -14.98 -26.82 7.71
N LEU A 321 -14.06 -26.44 8.60
CA LEU A 321 -12.77 -25.82 8.24
C LEU A 321 -11.83 -26.87 7.62
N LEU A 322 -11.96 -27.09 6.31
CA LEU A 322 -11.22 -28.13 5.57
C LEU A 322 -9.70 -27.95 5.66
N TRP A 323 -9.21 -26.71 5.62
CA TRP A 323 -7.78 -26.41 5.62
C TRP A 323 -7.07 -26.71 6.94
N CYS A 324 -7.82 -26.88 8.04
CA CYS A 324 -7.27 -27.36 9.31
C CYS A 324 -6.76 -28.81 9.22
N ARG A 325 -7.24 -29.59 8.24
CA ARG A 325 -6.87 -31.02 8.05
C ARG A 325 -5.85 -31.24 6.95
N TYR A 326 -5.33 -30.18 6.33
CA TYR A 326 -4.29 -30.31 5.31
C TYR A 326 -2.95 -30.65 5.94
N SER A 327 -2.09 -31.34 5.19
CA SER A 327 -0.71 -31.65 5.62
C SER A 327 0.10 -30.39 5.94
N ILE A 328 -0.17 -29.31 5.21
CA ILE A 328 0.32 -27.96 5.50
C ILE A 328 -0.91 -27.04 5.56
N PRO A 329 -1.36 -26.65 6.77
CA PRO A 329 -2.58 -25.86 6.93
C PRO A 329 -2.36 -24.41 6.53
N MET A 330 -2.56 -24.11 5.24
CA MET A 330 -2.41 -22.77 4.66
C MET A 330 -3.76 -22.10 4.48
N ALA A 331 -4.21 -21.38 5.52
CA ALA A 331 -5.48 -20.65 5.51
C ALA A 331 -5.62 -19.72 4.30
N TYR A 332 -4.59 -18.90 4.03
CA TYR A 332 -4.68 -17.89 2.99
C TYR A 332 -4.94 -18.49 1.59
N SER A 333 -4.21 -19.55 1.23
CA SER A 333 -4.38 -20.21 -0.07
C SER A 333 -5.77 -20.82 -0.22
N HIS A 334 -6.30 -21.43 0.85
CA HIS A 334 -7.64 -22.02 0.85
C HIS A 334 -8.74 -20.96 0.75
N VAL A 335 -8.67 -19.91 1.57
CA VAL A 335 -9.65 -18.82 1.57
C VAL A 335 -9.66 -18.11 0.21
N GLN A 336 -8.48 -17.87 -0.36
CA GLN A 336 -8.38 -17.32 -1.70
C GLN A 336 -8.96 -18.26 -2.76
N SER A 337 -8.82 -19.59 -2.63
CA SER A 337 -9.44 -20.50 -3.59
C SER A 337 -10.96 -20.56 -3.45
N ARG A 338 -11.48 -20.63 -2.21
CA ARG A 338 -12.91 -20.74 -1.91
C ARG A 338 -13.66 -19.47 -2.31
N TYR A 339 -13.32 -18.35 -1.67
CA TYR A 339 -14.10 -17.12 -1.81
C TYR A 339 -13.76 -16.32 -3.06
N LEU A 340 -12.53 -16.42 -3.61
CA LEU A 340 -12.18 -15.69 -4.83
C LEU A 340 -12.60 -16.42 -6.12
N TYR A 341 -12.59 -17.76 -6.16
CA TYR A 341 -13.00 -18.48 -7.38
C TYR A 341 -14.52 -18.59 -7.53
N GLU A 342 -15.27 -18.74 -6.43
CA GLU A 342 -16.74 -18.74 -6.48
C GLU A 342 -17.27 -17.37 -6.94
N HIS A 343 -16.69 -16.27 -6.46
CA HIS A 343 -17.04 -14.94 -6.96
C HIS A 343 -16.59 -14.73 -8.42
N LYS A 344 -15.50 -15.37 -8.85
CA LYS A 344 -14.99 -15.26 -10.21
C LYS A 344 -15.89 -15.96 -11.24
N SER A 345 -16.49 -17.11 -10.94
CA SER A 345 -17.33 -17.83 -11.91
C SER A 345 -18.58 -17.04 -12.31
N GLU A 346 -19.18 -16.30 -11.39
CA GLU A 346 -20.28 -15.35 -11.69
C GLU A 346 -19.79 -14.04 -12.33
N LEU A 347 -18.56 -13.59 -12.04
CA LEU A 347 -17.98 -12.36 -12.59
C LEU A 347 -17.34 -12.51 -13.99
N TYR A 348 -17.03 -13.72 -14.45
CA TYR A 348 -16.33 -13.96 -15.73
C TYR A 348 -17.20 -13.68 -16.98
N THR A 349 -18.50 -13.42 -16.84
CA THR A 349 -19.39 -13.01 -17.94
C THR A 349 -19.21 -11.55 -18.38
N LEU A 350 -18.47 -10.72 -17.64
CA LEU A 350 -18.21 -9.30 -17.99
C LEU A 350 -16.71 -9.04 -18.20
N GLY A 351 -16.26 -9.17 -19.45
CA GLY A 351 -14.85 -9.01 -19.90
C GLY A 351 -14.16 -7.67 -19.59
N LEU A 352 -14.85 -6.69 -19.00
CA LEU A 352 -14.30 -5.39 -18.60
C LEU A 352 -13.47 -5.43 -17.30
N LYS A 353 -13.68 -6.39 -16.38
CA LYS A 353 -13.02 -6.39 -15.05
C LYS A 353 -11.55 -6.81 -15.02
N GLN A 354 -11.04 -7.54 -16.03
CA GLN A 354 -9.61 -7.93 -16.06
C GLN A 354 -8.67 -6.74 -16.24
N ALA A 355 -9.11 -5.67 -16.91
CA ALA A 355 -8.36 -4.42 -17.03
C ALA A 355 -8.29 -3.67 -15.68
N PHE A 356 -9.38 -3.71 -14.89
CA PHE A 356 -9.49 -2.96 -13.64
C PHE A 356 -8.80 -3.63 -12.45
N ILE A 357 -8.81 -4.97 -12.36
CA ILE A 357 -7.99 -5.71 -11.38
C ILE A 357 -6.50 -5.43 -11.68
N LYS A 358 -6.09 -5.42 -12.96
CA LYS A 358 -4.74 -4.98 -13.35
C LYS A 358 -4.46 -3.52 -12.97
N SER A 359 -5.45 -2.63 -12.98
CA SER A 359 -5.26 -1.21 -12.57
C SER A 359 -4.91 -1.08 -11.09
N ARG A 360 -5.55 -1.84 -10.18
CA ARG A 360 -5.30 -1.77 -8.72
C ARG A 360 -3.85 -2.15 -8.36
N TYR A 361 -3.25 -3.06 -9.13
CA TYR A 361 -1.84 -3.45 -9.02
C TYR A 361 -0.90 -2.47 -9.75
N SER A 362 -1.27 -2.02 -10.94
CA SER A 362 -0.44 -1.13 -11.77
C SER A 362 -0.23 0.25 -11.13
N MET A 363 -1.23 0.77 -10.42
CA MET A 363 -1.13 2.09 -9.73
C MET A 363 -0.21 2.08 -8.50
N LYS A 364 0.33 0.92 -8.11
CA LYS A 364 1.32 0.76 -7.02
C LYS A 364 2.75 0.64 -7.57
N ILE A 365 2.93 0.74 -8.89
CA ILE A 365 4.22 0.55 -9.58
C ILE A 365 4.73 1.92 -10.05
N PRO A 366 5.97 2.32 -9.70
CA PRO A 366 6.55 3.60 -10.12
C PRO A 366 6.57 3.78 -11.65
N LEU A 367 6.75 2.70 -12.40
CA LEU A 367 6.85 2.68 -13.88
C LEU A 367 5.68 3.36 -14.57
N VAL A 368 4.45 3.20 -14.09
CA VAL A 368 3.28 3.85 -14.70
C VAL A 368 3.40 5.37 -14.60
N TYR A 369 3.78 5.87 -13.42
CA TYR A 369 3.96 7.30 -13.19
C TYR A 369 5.20 7.84 -13.91
N TRP A 370 6.28 7.08 -14.01
CA TRP A 370 7.46 7.46 -14.79
C TRP A 370 7.13 7.56 -16.27
N TYR A 371 6.41 6.59 -16.82
CA TYR A 371 5.99 6.62 -18.22
C TYR A 371 5.05 7.79 -18.50
N CYS A 372 4.02 8.01 -17.67
CA CYS A 372 3.14 9.15 -17.81
C CYS A 372 3.89 10.48 -17.68
N ALA A 373 4.82 10.60 -16.72
CA ALA A 373 5.65 11.79 -16.56
C ALA A 373 6.57 12.06 -17.76
N TYR A 374 7.08 10.99 -18.38
CA TYR A 374 7.96 11.07 -19.56
C TYR A 374 7.22 11.53 -20.81
N ILE A 375 6.01 11.02 -21.06
CA ILE A 375 5.21 11.41 -22.25
C ILE A 375 4.58 12.80 -22.12
N MET A 376 4.48 13.35 -20.92
CA MET A 376 3.91 14.67 -20.70
C MET A 376 4.85 15.76 -21.21
N SER A 377 4.28 16.64 -22.05
CA SER A 377 5.01 17.58 -22.92
C SER A 377 5.72 18.71 -22.19
N TYR A 378 5.49 18.88 -20.89
CA TYR A 378 6.15 19.93 -20.11
C TYR A 378 7.67 19.81 -20.24
N GLN A 379 8.25 20.68 -21.04
CA GLN A 379 9.67 20.95 -21.09
C GLN A 379 9.85 22.34 -20.49
N PRO A 380 10.55 22.48 -19.36
CA PRO A 380 10.80 23.79 -18.79
C PRO A 380 11.53 24.68 -19.78
N GLU A 381 11.19 25.96 -19.80
CA GLU A 381 12.05 26.96 -20.42
C GLU A 381 13.44 26.87 -19.78
N LYS A 382 14.47 26.60 -20.59
CA LYS A 382 15.88 26.55 -20.16
C LYS A 382 16.43 27.92 -19.71
N LEU A 383 15.56 28.88 -19.37
CA LEU A 383 15.94 30.27 -19.22
C LEU A 383 16.82 30.54 -17.99
N HIS A 384 16.84 29.65 -16.98
CA HIS A 384 17.75 29.80 -15.83
C HIS A 384 18.28 28.46 -15.29
N LYS A 385 19.60 28.41 -15.03
CA LYS A 385 20.41 27.28 -14.55
C LYS A 385 20.05 26.73 -13.15
N ASN A 386 18.86 26.97 -12.61
CA ASN A 386 18.48 26.56 -11.26
C ASN A 386 17.57 25.32 -11.31
N MET A 387 17.92 24.25 -10.59
CA MET A 387 17.22 22.95 -10.63
C MET A 387 15.69 23.06 -10.42
N TYR A 388 15.27 24.00 -9.57
CA TYR A 388 13.86 24.23 -9.25
C TYR A 388 13.05 24.82 -10.41
N THR A 389 13.62 25.77 -11.16
CA THR A 389 12.94 26.42 -12.30
C THR A 389 12.84 25.51 -13.52
N ILE A 390 13.61 24.41 -13.53
CA ILE A 390 13.54 23.34 -14.53
C ILE A 390 12.38 22.38 -14.19
N CYS A 391 12.05 22.19 -12.92
CA CYS A 391 10.98 21.26 -12.57
C CYS A 391 9.59 21.91 -12.55
N GLU A 392 9.53 23.23 -12.39
CA GLU A 392 8.30 23.94 -12.09
C GLU A 392 8.40 25.44 -12.41
N TYR A 393 7.27 26.09 -12.71
CA TYR A 393 7.24 27.54 -12.93
C TYR A 393 7.68 28.31 -11.67
N PRO A 394 8.48 29.39 -11.79
CA PRO A 394 8.95 30.16 -10.64
C PRO A 394 7.83 30.64 -9.71
N ASP A 395 6.69 31.06 -10.28
CA ASP A 395 5.52 31.52 -9.52
C ASP A 395 4.86 30.38 -8.74
N ASN A 396 4.90 29.17 -9.27
CA ASN A 396 4.37 27.98 -8.61
C ASN A 396 5.25 27.53 -7.44
N LEU A 397 6.53 27.91 -7.39
CA LEU A 397 7.41 27.60 -6.24
C LEU A 397 7.07 28.44 -5.01
N ILE A 398 6.27 29.49 -5.16
CA ILE A 398 5.78 30.33 -4.05
C ILE A 398 4.45 29.79 -3.50
N SER A 399 3.78 28.91 -4.24
CA SER A 399 2.53 28.28 -3.84
C SER A 399 2.72 26.84 -3.35
N LYS A 400 1.97 26.48 -2.31
CA LYS A 400 1.91 25.10 -1.79
C LYS A 400 1.14 24.14 -2.70
N TRP A 401 0.27 24.66 -3.57
CA TRP A 401 -0.76 23.85 -4.26
C TRP A 401 -0.71 23.93 -5.78
N ARG A 402 -0.22 25.05 -6.35
CA ARG A 402 -0.13 25.19 -7.81
C ARG A 402 0.96 24.27 -8.33
N VAL A 403 0.65 23.42 -9.29
CA VAL A 403 1.60 22.49 -9.92
C VAL A 403 1.65 22.71 -11.43
N PHE A 404 2.70 22.22 -12.09
CA PHE A 404 2.98 22.46 -13.51
C PHE A 404 1.75 22.30 -14.42
N PHE A 405 0.94 21.24 -14.24
CA PHE A 405 -0.20 20.97 -15.12
C PHE A 405 -1.41 21.87 -14.85
N MET A 406 -1.43 22.71 -13.82
CA MET A 406 -2.52 23.69 -13.58
C MET A 406 -2.23 25.04 -14.23
N THR A 407 -0.95 25.36 -14.45
CA THR A 407 -0.52 26.66 -14.98
C THR A 407 0.11 26.56 -16.36
N GLN A 408 0.15 25.37 -16.93
CA GLN A 408 0.68 25.13 -18.26
C GLN A 408 -0.19 25.85 -19.31
N GLU A 409 0.42 26.69 -20.14
CA GLU A 409 -0.32 27.48 -21.14
C GLU A 409 -0.81 26.64 -22.32
N LYS A 410 -0.07 25.60 -22.70
CA LYS A 410 -0.38 24.74 -23.85
C LYS A 410 -0.30 23.27 -23.48
N TYR A 411 -1.39 22.53 -23.69
CA TYR A 411 -1.45 21.08 -23.47
C TYR A 411 -1.43 20.34 -24.80
N THR A 412 -0.53 19.37 -24.92
CA THR A 412 -0.55 18.41 -26.03
C THR A 412 -1.70 17.41 -25.86
N THR A 413 -1.99 16.65 -26.92
CA THR A 413 -2.99 15.57 -26.87
C THR A 413 -2.65 14.55 -25.76
N ASN A 414 -1.36 14.19 -25.61
CA ASN A 414 -0.92 13.27 -24.57
C ASN A 414 -1.18 13.81 -23.16
N ASP A 415 -0.89 15.09 -22.90
CA ASP A 415 -1.16 15.70 -21.60
C ASP A 415 -2.65 15.66 -21.25
N LYS A 416 -3.50 16.02 -22.22
CA LYS A 416 -4.95 15.98 -22.05
C LYS A 416 -5.42 14.56 -21.76
N LEU A 417 -4.96 13.56 -22.51
CA LEU A 417 -5.33 12.16 -22.30
C LEU A 417 -4.92 11.66 -20.91
N VAL A 418 -3.69 11.94 -20.48
CA VAL A 418 -3.22 11.56 -19.13
C VAL A 418 -4.06 12.23 -18.06
N LEU A 419 -4.27 13.55 -18.14
CA LEU A 419 -5.01 14.28 -17.11
C LEU A 419 -6.50 13.91 -17.06
N ILE A 420 -7.14 13.72 -18.22
CA ILE A 420 -8.53 13.24 -18.31
C ILE A 420 -8.65 11.86 -17.68
N TYR A 421 -7.70 10.95 -17.97
CA TYR A 421 -7.69 9.63 -17.37
C TYR A 421 -7.52 9.71 -15.84
N PHE A 422 -6.51 10.44 -15.35
CA PHE A 422 -6.21 10.51 -13.91
C PHE A 422 -7.34 11.17 -13.12
N ILE A 423 -7.77 12.36 -13.53
CA ILE A 423 -8.80 13.13 -12.83
C ILE A 423 -10.17 12.49 -13.02
N GLY A 424 -10.49 12.02 -14.24
CA GLY A 424 -11.76 11.38 -14.56
C GLY A 424 -11.96 10.11 -13.73
N TYR A 425 -10.98 9.20 -13.72
CA TYR A 425 -11.09 7.99 -12.90
C TYR A 425 -11.04 8.27 -11.40
N LEU A 426 -10.32 9.31 -10.95
CA LEU A 426 -10.36 9.72 -9.55
C LEU A 426 -11.79 10.10 -9.13
N LEU A 427 -12.47 10.92 -9.93
CA LEU A 427 -13.85 11.36 -9.66
C LEU A 427 -14.86 10.22 -9.76
N ILE A 428 -14.79 9.43 -10.83
CA ILE A 428 -15.63 8.24 -11.02
C ILE A 428 -15.40 7.26 -9.85
N GLY A 429 -14.15 7.11 -9.41
CA GLY A 429 -13.82 6.24 -8.29
C GLY A 429 -14.38 6.72 -6.97
N CYS A 430 -14.33 8.03 -6.67
CA CYS A 430 -14.99 8.59 -5.49
C CYS A 430 -16.50 8.37 -5.57
N PHE A 431 -17.11 8.56 -6.75
CA PHE A 431 -18.54 8.34 -6.95
C PHE A 431 -18.93 6.87 -6.73
N MET A 432 -18.28 5.95 -7.45
CA MET A 432 -18.65 4.55 -7.41
C MET A 432 -18.35 3.92 -6.06
N TYR A 433 -17.13 4.11 -5.55
CA TYR A 433 -16.71 3.48 -4.30
C TYR A 433 -17.57 3.94 -3.12
N SER A 434 -17.84 5.24 -2.98
CA SER A 434 -18.52 5.78 -1.80
C SER A 434 -20.00 5.40 -1.71
N ASN A 435 -20.60 4.92 -2.80
CA ASN A 435 -22.01 4.56 -2.91
C ASN A 435 -22.24 3.05 -3.11
N PHE A 436 -21.30 2.19 -2.64
CA PHE A 436 -21.33 0.73 -2.83
C PHE A 436 -21.46 0.26 -4.30
N LEU A 437 -21.15 1.10 -5.28
CA LEU A 437 -21.08 0.66 -6.67
C LEU A 437 -19.76 -0.07 -6.91
N PRO A 438 -19.75 -1.11 -7.77
CA PRO A 438 -18.57 -1.92 -8.03
C PRO A 438 -17.49 -1.07 -8.71
N TRP A 439 -16.54 -0.61 -7.90
CA TRP A 439 -15.35 0.08 -8.34
C TRP A 439 -14.17 -0.86 -8.14
N THR A 440 -13.72 -1.56 -9.19
CA THR A 440 -12.39 -2.17 -9.35
C THR A 440 -12.26 -3.20 -10.46
#